data_AF-A0A7G2CD68-F1
#
_entry.id   AF-A0A7G2CD68-F1
#
_cell.length_a   1.000
_cell.length_b   1.000
_cell.length_c   1.000
_cell.angle_alpha   90.00
_cell.angle_beta   90.00
_cell.angle_gamma   90.00
#
_symmetry.space_group_name_H-M   'P 1'
#
loop_
_entity.id
_entity.type
_entity.pdbx_description
1 polymer ?
#
loop_
_entity_poly.entity_id
_entity_poly.type
_entity_poly.pdbx_seq_one_letter_code
_entity_poly.pdbx_strand_id
1 'polypeptide(L)'
;MSTLIPADKVHFVNGDPVFPYDEVYACFEDKPILFRLLDKKNSRWAFFNDTTDTIITVNALLGPGSPVKPLQRTELKPVPHEDGTVDDLCALEATLVVEPGFTEVFIEGEPNGFSLTFKSEAAPAKDVTFENGEPSVKYDKIYKCFKDTGNGLLFRLVSQSDRTWYFYNDTKDYVMHVTVDFAVAEEVRLLPPAVLDSTVEPSAPGGCVMRLAVPPLQTLPFMQGTPEVYNLSYAAQATEEEITYLHQGPDRTVIPNLSRVFRCFKEHGNGLLFRLVDDRNHIWGFYNDTEEFVMTANVRLPPDTDVKLAPGVTVANDEENFVVATVMVQPLATAPFLVGDPPIYDLTFSAAPVGEVVAPQAPVYEGAGPDTKVIQAEEVFPCFEGHGNGLVFRLVDHTHQLWGFITIRPTLWRKLSWRLGVKM
;
A
#
# COMPACT_ATOMS: atom_id res chain seq x y z
N MET A 1 -6.62 32.98 -14.12
CA MET A 1 -5.65 34.12 -14.13
C MET A 1 -4.69 33.91 -12.98
N SER A 2 -3.44 34.36 -13.07
CA SER A 2 -2.49 34.29 -11.94
C SER A 2 -2.66 35.49 -11.01
N THR A 3 -2.63 35.29 -9.70
CA THR A 3 -2.93 36.33 -8.70
C THR A 3 -1.66 36.76 -7.96
N LEU A 4 -1.40 38.08 -7.90
CA LEU A 4 -0.22 38.61 -7.19
C LEU A 4 -0.30 38.29 -5.70
N ILE A 5 0.78 37.73 -5.15
CA ILE A 5 0.92 37.42 -3.73
C ILE A 5 1.70 38.57 -3.07
N PRO A 6 1.18 39.17 -1.99
CA PRO A 6 1.94 40.12 -1.18
C PRO A 6 3.25 39.50 -0.67
N ALA A 7 4.34 40.25 -0.68
CA ALA A 7 5.68 39.72 -0.38
C ALA A 7 5.78 39.06 1.02
N ASP A 8 5.05 39.58 2.01
CA ASP A 8 4.95 39.03 3.37
C ASP A 8 4.14 37.73 3.47
N LYS A 9 3.38 37.39 2.41
CA LYS A 9 2.55 36.19 2.32
C LYS A 9 3.10 35.15 1.36
N VAL A 10 4.23 35.41 0.71
CA VAL A 10 4.90 34.42 -0.13
C VAL A 10 5.43 33.31 0.77
N HIS A 11 4.96 32.09 0.54
CA HIS A 11 5.41 30.91 1.25
C HIS A 11 5.49 29.75 0.27
N PHE A 12 6.68 29.14 0.20
CA PHE A 12 6.93 27.93 -0.56
C PHE A 12 7.06 26.76 0.42
N VAL A 13 6.49 25.61 0.06
CA VAL A 13 6.36 24.46 0.97
C VAL A 13 7.47 23.44 0.72
N ASN A 14 7.79 23.16 -0.53
CA ASN A 14 8.62 22.01 -0.94
C ASN A 14 9.99 22.41 -1.50
N GLY A 15 10.35 23.70 -1.39
CA GLY A 15 11.66 24.23 -1.76
C GLY A 15 11.61 25.72 -1.98
N ASP A 16 12.75 26.31 -2.34
CA ASP A 16 12.84 27.71 -2.72
C ASP A 16 13.13 27.85 -4.22
N PRO A 17 12.53 28.82 -4.91
CA PRO A 17 12.80 29.04 -6.31
C PRO A 17 14.24 29.53 -6.55
N VAL A 18 14.90 28.94 -7.53
CA VAL A 18 16.27 29.30 -7.94
C VAL A 18 16.23 30.32 -9.08
N PHE A 19 15.63 31.48 -8.82
CA PHE A 19 15.48 32.56 -9.77
C PHE A 19 15.35 33.90 -9.02
N PRO A 20 16.00 34.99 -9.45
CA PRO A 20 15.77 36.30 -8.85
C PRO A 20 14.38 36.82 -9.24
N TYR A 21 13.59 37.30 -8.30
CA TYR A 21 12.26 37.85 -8.58
C TYR A 21 11.94 39.06 -7.69
N ASP A 22 11.10 39.94 -8.21
CA ASP A 22 10.52 41.08 -7.51
C ASP A 22 9.05 40.80 -7.14
N GLU A 23 8.34 40.01 -7.95
CA GLU A 23 6.94 39.65 -7.73
C GLU A 23 6.68 38.16 -7.90
N VAL A 24 5.72 37.65 -7.13
CA VAL A 24 5.28 36.25 -7.16
C VAL A 24 3.78 36.22 -7.37
N TYR A 25 3.33 35.38 -8.31
CA TYR A 25 1.93 35.18 -8.60
C TYR A 25 1.54 33.71 -8.39
N ALA A 26 0.45 33.46 -7.66
CA ALA A 26 -0.16 32.14 -7.58
C ALA A 26 -0.88 31.83 -8.89
N CYS A 27 -0.57 30.71 -9.53
CA CYS A 27 -1.22 30.29 -10.77
C CYS A 27 -2.57 29.58 -10.53
N PHE A 28 -2.81 29.11 -9.30
CA PHE A 28 -4.02 28.43 -8.85
C PHE A 28 -4.51 29.11 -7.56
N GLU A 29 -5.78 29.50 -7.50
CA GLU A 29 -6.34 30.30 -6.41
C GLU A 29 -6.51 29.49 -5.11
N ASP A 30 -6.98 28.24 -5.21
CA ASP A 30 -7.32 27.42 -4.03
C ASP A 30 -6.11 26.68 -3.43
N LYS A 31 -5.06 26.46 -4.23
CA LYS A 31 -3.85 25.75 -3.80
C LYS A 31 -2.65 26.22 -4.62
N PRO A 32 -1.75 27.06 -4.06
CA PRO A 32 -0.64 27.61 -4.82
C PRO A 32 0.45 26.55 -5.03
N ILE A 33 0.23 25.67 -6.00
CA ILE A 33 1.15 24.58 -6.38
C ILE A 33 2.16 24.99 -7.47
N LEU A 34 1.87 26.10 -8.16
CA LEU A 34 2.71 26.68 -9.19
C LEU A 34 2.73 28.19 -9.00
N PHE A 35 3.94 28.74 -9.04
CA PHE A 35 4.19 30.17 -8.87
C PHE A 35 4.83 30.74 -10.12
N ARG A 36 4.28 31.82 -10.64
CA ARG A 36 4.94 32.63 -11.66
C ARG A 36 5.77 33.70 -10.97
N LEU A 37 7.06 33.72 -11.27
CA LEU A 37 8.05 34.63 -10.72
C LEU A 37 8.38 35.69 -11.77
N LEU A 38 8.39 36.96 -11.38
CA LEU A 38 8.70 38.08 -12.26
C LEU A 38 9.93 38.83 -11.75
N ASP A 39 10.99 38.83 -12.55
CA ASP A 39 12.15 39.72 -12.44
C ASP A 39 11.85 40.98 -13.25
N LYS A 40 11.39 42.05 -12.59
CA LYS A 40 11.08 43.33 -13.24
C LYS A 40 12.32 44.00 -13.78
N LYS A 41 13.46 43.82 -13.12
CA LYS A 41 14.71 44.49 -13.51
C LYS A 41 15.19 44.04 -14.90
N ASN A 42 15.04 42.74 -15.20
CA ASN A 42 15.45 42.17 -16.48
C ASN A 42 14.25 41.78 -17.37
N SER A 43 13.03 42.10 -16.96
CA SER A 43 11.77 41.70 -17.62
C SER A 43 11.71 40.20 -17.92
N ARG A 44 12.04 39.34 -16.95
CA ARG A 44 12.06 37.88 -17.13
C ARG A 44 11.00 37.20 -16.29
N TRP A 45 10.37 36.21 -16.89
CA TRP A 45 9.40 35.36 -16.22
C TRP A 45 10.02 33.99 -15.98
N ALA A 46 9.73 33.42 -14.82
CA ALA A 46 10.02 32.02 -14.51
C ALA A 46 8.80 31.38 -13.85
N PHE A 47 8.77 30.07 -13.83
CA PHE A 47 7.78 29.29 -13.09
C PHE A 47 8.49 28.38 -12.11
N PHE A 48 7.98 28.35 -10.87
CA PHE A 48 8.40 27.42 -9.84
C PHE A 48 7.26 26.48 -9.50
N ASN A 49 7.51 25.18 -9.67
CA ASN A 49 6.57 24.13 -9.33
C ASN A 49 6.87 23.64 -7.92
N ASP A 50 6.01 24.04 -6.98
CA ASP A 50 6.15 23.75 -5.55
C ASP A 50 5.49 22.41 -5.17
N THR A 51 5.23 21.53 -6.14
CA THR A 51 4.79 20.16 -5.87
C THR A 51 6.00 19.22 -5.76
N THR A 52 5.78 18.05 -5.17
CA THR A 52 6.78 16.98 -5.09
C THR A 52 6.55 15.88 -6.12
N ASP A 53 5.37 15.86 -6.76
CA ASP A 53 4.85 14.70 -7.46
C ASP A 53 3.99 15.03 -8.68
N THR A 54 3.97 16.29 -9.12
CA THR A 54 3.16 16.76 -10.24
C THR A 54 4.03 17.54 -11.23
N ILE A 55 4.06 17.14 -12.49
CA ILE A 55 4.66 17.91 -13.58
C ILE A 55 3.61 18.90 -14.09
N ILE A 56 4.01 20.14 -14.36
CA ILE A 56 3.09 21.18 -14.83
C ILE A 56 3.59 21.74 -16.16
N THR A 57 2.76 21.61 -17.20
CA THR A 57 2.97 22.24 -18.50
C THR A 57 2.24 23.58 -18.54
N VAL A 58 3.02 24.64 -18.71
CA VAL A 58 2.56 26.01 -18.92
C VAL A 58 2.39 26.24 -20.42
N ASN A 59 1.20 26.68 -20.83
CA ASN A 59 0.94 27.20 -22.16
C ASN A 59 0.49 28.66 -22.04
N ALA A 60 1.22 29.58 -22.65
CA ALA A 60 0.89 30.99 -22.68
C ALA A 60 0.54 31.41 -24.11
N LEU A 61 -0.64 32.02 -24.29
CA LEU A 61 -0.96 32.74 -25.51
C LEU A 61 -0.66 34.22 -25.27
N LEU A 62 0.34 34.73 -25.96
CA LEU A 62 0.83 36.11 -25.86
C LEU A 62 0.23 36.93 -27.01
N GLY A 63 -0.20 38.16 -26.70
CA GLY A 63 -0.89 38.99 -27.67
C GLY A 63 -0.04 39.36 -28.90
N PRO A 64 -0.69 39.74 -30.02
CA PRO A 64 -0.05 40.26 -31.24
C PRO A 64 1.10 41.24 -30.99
N GLY A 65 2.23 41.03 -31.69
CA GLY A 65 3.38 41.94 -31.64
C GLY A 65 4.10 42.00 -30.30
N SER A 66 3.95 40.98 -29.44
CA SER A 66 4.63 40.92 -28.15
C SER A 66 6.16 40.88 -28.31
N PRO A 67 6.92 41.85 -27.75
CA PRO A 67 8.38 41.91 -27.85
C PRO A 67 9.05 40.94 -26.85
N VAL A 68 8.84 39.63 -27.04
CA VAL A 68 9.34 38.59 -26.14
C VAL A 68 10.29 37.64 -26.86
N LYS A 69 11.21 37.06 -26.10
CA LYS A 69 12.05 35.94 -26.55
C LYS A 69 11.90 34.74 -25.62
N PRO A 70 11.92 33.50 -26.15
CA PRO A 70 11.90 32.31 -25.31
C PRO A 70 13.22 32.19 -24.56
N LEU A 71 13.15 31.68 -23.34
CA LEU A 71 14.31 31.33 -22.54
C LEU A 71 14.34 29.82 -22.28
N GLN A 72 15.57 29.31 -22.13
CA GLN A 72 15.84 27.91 -21.81
C GLN A 72 15.08 26.92 -22.71
N ARG A 73 14.19 26.11 -22.11
CA ARG A 73 13.44 25.03 -22.74
C ARG A 73 12.08 25.47 -23.29
N THR A 74 11.80 26.77 -23.30
CA THR A 74 10.53 27.30 -23.77
C THR A 74 10.44 27.19 -25.29
N GLU A 75 9.41 26.51 -25.77
CA GLU A 75 9.05 26.51 -27.18
C GLU A 75 8.18 27.75 -27.46
N LEU A 76 8.53 28.55 -28.46
CA LEU A 76 7.76 29.71 -28.89
C LEU A 76 7.38 29.56 -30.37
N LYS A 77 6.08 29.59 -30.67
CA LYS A 77 5.54 29.42 -32.02
C LYS A 77 4.56 30.55 -32.34
N PRO A 78 4.60 31.15 -33.54
CA PRO A 78 3.57 32.08 -33.96
C PRO A 78 2.27 31.32 -34.22
N VAL A 79 1.15 31.90 -33.77
CA VAL A 79 -0.20 31.45 -34.09
C VAL A 79 -0.60 32.14 -35.40
N PRO A 80 -0.79 31.39 -36.51
CA PRO A 80 -1.18 31.99 -37.79
C PRO A 80 -2.49 32.78 -37.68
N HIS A 81 -2.62 33.83 -38.49
CA HIS A 81 -3.89 34.54 -38.65
C HIS A 81 -4.97 33.61 -39.22
N GLU A 82 -6.24 34.05 -39.20
CA GLU A 82 -7.35 33.25 -39.73
C GLU A 82 -7.17 32.88 -41.23
N ASP A 83 -6.43 33.70 -41.98
CA ASP A 83 -6.09 33.46 -43.38
C ASP A 83 -4.85 32.56 -43.58
N GLY A 84 -4.25 32.07 -42.49
CA GLY A 84 -3.07 31.22 -42.48
C GLY A 84 -1.74 31.97 -42.65
N THR A 85 -1.75 33.30 -42.72
CA THR A 85 -0.53 34.09 -42.83
C THR A 85 0.21 34.17 -41.49
N VAL A 86 1.54 34.29 -41.57
CA VAL A 86 2.42 34.44 -40.40
C VAL A 86 3.25 35.69 -40.60
N ASP A 87 3.10 36.66 -39.70
CA ASP A 87 3.85 37.91 -39.69
C ASP A 87 4.17 38.35 -38.24
N ASP A 88 4.82 39.51 -38.10
CA ASP A 88 5.23 40.05 -36.79
C ASP A 88 4.04 40.49 -35.91
N LEU A 89 2.81 40.49 -36.45
CA LEU A 89 1.58 40.81 -35.72
C LEU A 89 0.82 39.54 -35.29
N CYS A 90 1.37 38.35 -35.53
CA CYS A 90 0.79 37.12 -34.97
C CYS A 90 0.84 37.12 -33.44
N ALA A 91 -0.16 36.47 -32.83
CA ALA A 91 -0.04 36.04 -31.43
C ALA A 91 1.06 34.97 -31.32
N LEU A 92 1.62 34.81 -30.12
CA LEU A 92 2.68 33.82 -29.89
C LEU A 92 2.20 32.80 -28.85
N GLU A 93 2.34 31.52 -29.17
CA GLU A 93 2.14 30.43 -28.22
C GLU A 93 3.49 30.03 -27.63
N ALA A 94 3.60 30.13 -26.30
CA ALA A 94 4.78 29.73 -25.55
C ALA A 94 4.48 28.54 -24.64
N THR A 95 5.22 27.44 -24.79
CA THR A 95 5.02 26.21 -24.02
C THR A 95 6.26 25.86 -23.21
N LEU A 96 6.08 25.50 -21.94
CA LEU A 96 7.16 25.11 -21.02
C LEU A 96 6.69 24.03 -20.05
N VAL A 97 7.50 22.99 -19.86
CA VAL A 97 7.27 21.94 -18.84
C VAL A 97 8.10 22.23 -17.61
N VAL A 98 7.47 22.23 -16.43
CA VAL A 98 8.10 22.51 -15.13
C VAL A 98 7.97 21.28 -14.23
N GLU A 99 9.11 20.65 -13.93
CA GLU A 99 9.21 19.46 -13.07
C GLU A 99 8.97 19.80 -11.58
N PRO A 100 8.51 18.84 -10.75
CA PRO A 100 8.30 19.06 -9.31
C PRO A 100 9.57 19.53 -8.60
N GLY A 101 9.47 20.62 -7.85
CA GLY A 101 10.59 21.24 -7.12
C GLY A 101 11.56 22.05 -8.00
N PHE A 102 11.31 22.21 -9.30
CA PHE A 102 12.18 22.95 -10.20
C PHE A 102 11.67 24.36 -10.50
N THR A 103 12.63 25.26 -10.76
CA THR A 103 12.38 26.59 -11.33
C THR A 103 12.86 26.62 -12.77
N GLU A 104 11.96 26.92 -13.70
CA GLU A 104 12.27 27.04 -15.13
C GLU A 104 12.03 28.47 -15.60
N VAL A 105 12.98 29.01 -16.36
CA VAL A 105 12.88 30.36 -16.92
C VAL A 105 12.14 30.29 -18.24
N PHE A 106 11.13 31.15 -18.40
CA PHE A 106 10.13 31.05 -19.46
C PHE A 106 10.41 32.00 -20.63
N ILE A 107 10.24 33.29 -20.42
CA ILE A 107 10.39 34.32 -21.45
C ILE A 107 11.11 35.55 -20.89
N GLU A 108 11.68 36.34 -21.79
CA GLU A 108 12.19 37.69 -21.51
C GLU A 108 11.48 38.70 -22.40
N GLY A 109 11.04 39.81 -21.83
CA GLY A 109 10.27 40.86 -22.48
C GLY A 109 8.92 41.09 -21.81
N GLU A 110 8.18 42.10 -22.28
CA GLU A 110 6.85 42.45 -21.78
C GLU A 110 5.80 42.06 -22.83
N PRO A 111 4.96 41.02 -22.58
CA PRO A 111 3.93 40.63 -23.53
C PRO A 111 2.79 41.65 -23.61
N ASN A 112 2.26 41.86 -24.83
CA ASN A 112 1.13 42.76 -25.11
C ASN A 112 -0.21 42.09 -24.75
N GLY A 113 -0.40 41.81 -23.47
CA GLY A 113 -1.49 40.96 -22.99
C GLY A 113 -1.17 39.47 -23.15
N PHE A 114 -1.77 38.65 -22.30
CA PHE A 114 -1.53 37.21 -22.31
C PHE A 114 -2.66 36.44 -21.63
N SER A 115 -2.81 35.16 -21.99
CA SER A 115 -3.55 34.18 -21.21
C SER A 115 -2.65 33.00 -20.87
N LEU A 116 -2.85 32.39 -19.71
CA LEU A 116 -2.12 31.21 -19.26
C LEU A 116 -3.10 30.04 -19.08
N THR A 117 -2.73 28.91 -19.63
CA THR A 117 -3.42 27.62 -19.46
C THR A 117 -2.40 26.62 -18.93
N PHE A 118 -2.78 25.88 -17.90
CA PHE A 118 -1.92 24.91 -17.24
C PHE A 118 -2.47 23.50 -17.47
N LYS A 119 -1.60 22.55 -17.83
CA LYS A 119 -1.89 21.12 -17.78
C LYS A 119 -1.02 20.49 -16.69
N SER A 120 -1.60 19.70 -15.81
CA SER A 120 -0.88 18.99 -14.74
C SER A 120 -0.94 17.49 -14.96
N GLU A 121 0.18 16.80 -14.82
CA GLU A 121 0.24 15.33 -14.79
C GLU A 121 1.01 14.86 -13.55
N ALA A 122 0.73 13.65 -13.07
CA ALA A 122 1.57 13.07 -12.03
C ALA A 122 3.02 12.93 -12.54
N ALA A 123 4.00 13.23 -11.70
CA ALA A 123 5.40 12.98 -11.98
C ALA A 123 5.71 11.48 -11.84
N PRO A 124 6.59 10.93 -12.68
CA PRO A 124 7.11 9.58 -12.47
C PRO A 124 7.81 9.49 -11.10
N ALA A 125 7.60 8.37 -10.42
CA ALA A 125 8.31 8.06 -9.20
C ALA A 125 9.81 7.87 -9.51
N LYS A 126 10.66 8.47 -8.68
CA LYS A 126 12.11 8.27 -8.70
C LYS A 126 12.47 7.21 -7.64
N ASP A 127 13.55 6.46 -7.89
CA ASP A 127 14.14 5.50 -6.94
C ASP A 127 13.13 4.48 -6.36
N VAL A 128 12.28 3.91 -7.22
CA VAL A 128 11.31 2.88 -6.81
C VAL A 128 12.04 1.60 -6.41
N THR A 129 11.74 1.12 -5.20
CA THR A 129 12.17 -0.19 -4.71
C THR A 129 10.94 -1.11 -4.61
N PHE A 130 11.01 -2.27 -5.24
CA PHE A 130 9.98 -3.31 -5.14
C PHE A 130 10.27 -4.21 -3.93
N GLU A 131 9.22 -4.74 -3.31
CA GLU A 131 9.33 -5.55 -2.08
C GLU A 131 9.22 -7.04 -2.35
N ASN A 132 8.36 -7.48 -3.29
CA ASN A 132 8.05 -8.90 -3.45
C ASN A 132 8.45 -9.49 -4.81
N GLY A 133 8.59 -8.66 -5.85
CA GLY A 133 9.11 -9.09 -7.15
C GLY A 133 9.60 -7.92 -7.99
N GLU A 134 9.67 -8.10 -9.30
CA GLU A 134 10.00 -7.03 -10.24
C GLU A 134 9.08 -7.09 -11.46
N PRO A 135 8.81 -5.95 -12.13
CA PRO A 135 8.11 -5.94 -13.40
C PRO A 135 8.81 -6.80 -14.46
N SER A 136 8.03 -7.55 -15.24
CA SER A 136 8.56 -8.41 -16.30
C SER A 136 8.78 -7.67 -17.64
N VAL A 137 8.56 -6.36 -17.67
CA VAL A 137 8.62 -5.52 -18.87
C VAL A 137 9.60 -4.36 -18.69
N LYS A 138 10.17 -3.88 -19.80
CA LYS A 138 10.93 -2.63 -19.79
C LYS A 138 9.98 -1.44 -19.81
N TYR A 139 10.37 -0.37 -19.13
CA TYR A 139 9.60 0.87 -19.04
C TYR A 139 10.54 2.06 -18.91
N ASP A 140 10.05 3.24 -19.32
CA ASP A 140 10.78 4.51 -19.24
C ASP A 140 10.31 5.34 -18.05
N LYS A 141 9.02 5.24 -17.70
CA LYS A 141 8.40 5.94 -16.57
C LYS A 141 7.64 4.96 -15.69
N ILE A 142 7.69 5.18 -14.38
CA ILE A 142 6.96 4.42 -13.37
C ILE A 142 6.18 5.35 -12.48
N TYR A 143 4.96 4.98 -12.09
CA TYR A 143 4.10 5.76 -11.21
C TYR A 143 3.57 4.85 -10.10
N LYS A 144 3.70 5.29 -8.85
CA LYS A 144 3.05 4.64 -7.71
C LYS A 144 1.55 4.95 -7.75
N CYS A 145 0.72 3.92 -7.71
CA CYS A 145 -0.72 4.11 -7.60
C CYS A 145 -1.06 4.48 -6.15
N PHE A 146 -0.66 3.67 -5.15
CA PHE A 146 -0.90 3.99 -3.74
C PHE A 146 0.27 4.79 -3.15
N LYS A 147 0.30 6.10 -3.41
CA LYS A 147 1.43 6.98 -3.03
C LYS A 147 1.76 6.98 -1.54
N ASP A 148 0.75 6.86 -0.69
CA ASP A 148 0.88 7.00 0.77
C ASP A 148 0.96 5.65 1.51
N THR A 149 1.00 4.52 0.79
CA THR A 149 0.93 3.17 1.39
C THR A 149 2.10 2.30 0.94
N GLY A 150 2.95 1.90 1.90
CA GLY A 150 4.06 0.97 1.68
C GLY A 150 5.00 1.45 0.56
N ASN A 151 5.42 0.53 -0.30
CA ASN A 151 6.26 0.85 -1.45
C ASN A 151 5.50 1.47 -2.64
N GLY A 152 4.16 1.48 -2.61
CA GLY A 152 3.29 1.87 -3.73
C GLY A 152 2.26 0.82 -4.10
N LEU A 153 2.48 -0.45 -3.71
CA LEU A 153 1.66 -1.67 -3.93
C LEU A 153 1.37 -2.05 -5.40
N LEU A 154 0.90 -1.09 -6.18
CA LEU A 154 0.59 -1.19 -7.61
C LEU A 154 1.32 -0.07 -8.35
N PHE A 155 1.97 -0.42 -9.45
CA PHE A 155 2.77 0.50 -10.25
C PHE A 155 2.24 0.57 -11.67
N ARG A 156 1.99 1.78 -12.17
CA ARG A 156 1.76 2.00 -13.60
C ARG A 156 3.11 2.21 -14.27
N LEU A 157 3.41 1.41 -15.27
CA LEU A 157 4.64 1.46 -16.05
C LEU A 157 4.30 1.98 -17.44
N VAL A 158 5.09 2.91 -17.94
CA VAL A 158 4.90 3.48 -19.28
C VAL A 158 6.17 3.27 -20.07
N SER A 159 6.05 2.57 -21.19
CA SER A 159 7.06 2.53 -22.23
C SER A 159 6.70 3.56 -23.29
N GLN A 160 7.56 4.56 -23.47
CA GLN A 160 7.38 5.64 -24.43
C GLN A 160 7.67 5.16 -25.86
N SER A 161 8.55 4.18 -26.03
CA SER A 161 8.95 3.66 -27.35
C SER A 161 7.81 2.98 -28.09
N ASP A 162 7.01 2.18 -27.40
CA ASP A 162 5.83 1.47 -27.92
C ASP A 162 4.51 2.13 -27.51
N ARG A 163 4.58 3.25 -26.77
CA ARG A 163 3.44 4.00 -26.21
C ARG A 163 2.50 3.11 -25.41
N THR A 164 3.03 2.15 -24.67
CA THR A 164 2.23 1.15 -23.95
C THR A 164 2.25 1.39 -22.46
N TRP A 165 1.07 1.27 -21.85
CA TRP A 165 0.92 1.24 -20.41
C TRP A 165 0.78 -0.19 -19.93
N TYR A 166 1.50 -0.50 -18.86
CA TYR A 166 1.42 -1.75 -18.11
C TYR A 166 1.11 -1.43 -16.66
N PHE A 167 0.56 -2.41 -15.96
CA PHE A 167 0.43 -2.36 -14.50
C PHE A 167 1.13 -3.55 -13.88
N TYR A 168 1.94 -3.28 -12.86
CA TYR A 168 2.62 -4.28 -12.04
C TYR A 168 2.08 -4.26 -10.61
N ASN A 169 1.59 -5.41 -10.15
CA ASN A 169 1.13 -5.60 -8.78
C ASN A 169 2.25 -6.26 -7.96
N ASP A 170 2.83 -5.52 -7.02
CA ASP A 170 3.91 -6.02 -6.16
C ASP A 170 3.38 -6.69 -4.87
N THR A 171 2.08 -6.88 -4.73
CA THR A 171 1.52 -7.59 -3.57
C THR A 171 1.49 -9.10 -3.81
N LYS A 172 1.40 -9.87 -2.73
CA LYS A 172 1.22 -11.34 -2.74
C LYS A 172 -0.24 -11.77 -2.55
N ASP A 173 -1.01 -10.97 -1.82
CA ASP A 173 -2.31 -11.37 -1.29
C ASP A 173 -3.49 -10.58 -1.87
N TYR A 174 -3.25 -9.71 -2.85
CA TYR A 174 -4.30 -8.86 -3.42
C TYR A 174 -4.29 -8.93 -4.95
N VAL A 175 -5.46 -9.07 -5.55
CA VAL A 175 -5.69 -8.70 -6.95
C VAL A 175 -5.95 -7.20 -7.00
N MET A 176 -5.20 -6.49 -7.83
CA MET A 176 -5.36 -5.06 -8.04
C MET A 176 -6.31 -4.83 -9.21
N HIS A 177 -7.43 -4.19 -8.95
CA HIS A 177 -8.39 -3.80 -9.98
C HIS A 177 -8.12 -2.35 -10.39
N VAL A 178 -7.82 -2.15 -11.67
CA VAL A 178 -7.56 -0.86 -12.28
C VAL A 178 -8.74 -0.49 -13.17
N THR A 179 -9.20 0.75 -13.07
CA THR A 179 -10.23 1.32 -13.95
C THR A 179 -9.72 2.67 -14.46
N VAL A 180 -9.72 2.86 -15.77
CA VAL A 180 -9.36 4.13 -16.40
C VAL A 180 -10.49 4.59 -17.31
N ASP A 181 -10.94 5.81 -17.10
CA ASP A 181 -11.90 6.51 -17.94
C ASP A 181 -11.15 7.51 -18.83
N PHE A 182 -11.10 7.23 -20.13
CA PHE A 182 -10.44 8.05 -21.14
C PHE A 182 -11.44 8.98 -21.80
N ALA A 183 -11.09 10.26 -21.91
CA ALA A 183 -12.01 11.25 -22.50
C ALA A 183 -12.19 11.08 -24.02
N VAL A 184 -11.21 10.49 -24.71
CA VAL A 184 -11.21 10.29 -26.17
C VAL A 184 -10.84 8.84 -26.47
N ALA A 185 -11.78 8.05 -26.98
CA ALA A 185 -11.56 6.62 -27.22
C ALA A 185 -10.53 6.35 -28.32
N GLU A 186 -10.42 7.23 -29.33
CA GLU A 186 -9.52 7.07 -30.46
C GLU A 186 -8.04 7.25 -30.11
N GLU A 187 -7.73 7.89 -28.97
CA GLU A 187 -6.35 8.09 -28.48
C GLU A 187 -5.73 6.81 -27.92
N VAL A 188 -6.56 5.79 -27.66
CA VAL A 188 -6.18 4.58 -26.94
C VAL A 188 -6.63 3.32 -27.66
N ARG A 189 -5.74 2.34 -27.68
CA ARG A 189 -6.01 0.98 -28.13
C ARG A 189 -5.96 0.05 -26.93
N LEU A 190 -7.07 -0.63 -26.64
CA LEU A 190 -7.15 -1.66 -25.60
C LEU A 190 -6.13 -2.79 -25.88
N LEU A 191 -5.41 -3.23 -24.84
CA LEU A 191 -4.55 -4.40 -24.89
C LEU A 191 -5.07 -5.48 -23.93
N PRO A 192 -5.41 -6.69 -24.42
CA PRO A 192 -5.78 -7.80 -23.55
C PRO A 192 -4.66 -8.13 -22.55
N PRO A 193 -4.96 -8.48 -21.29
CA PRO A 193 -6.28 -8.91 -20.81
C PRO A 193 -7.19 -7.77 -20.31
N ALA A 194 -6.84 -6.50 -20.52
CA ALA A 194 -7.74 -5.41 -20.22
C ALA A 194 -9.03 -5.53 -21.05
N VAL A 195 -10.13 -5.04 -20.49
CA VAL A 195 -11.47 -5.08 -21.11
C VAL A 195 -12.10 -3.70 -21.12
N LEU A 196 -12.96 -3.45 -22.11
CA LEU A 196 -13.87 -2.31 -22.06
C LEU A 196 -14.99 -2.59 -21.06
N ASP A 197 -15.32 -1.60 -20.24
CA ASP A 197 -16.46 -1.65 -19.35
C ASP A 197 -17.61 -0.83 -19.91
N SER A 198 -18.53 -1.51 -20.60
CA SER A 198 -19.74 -0.88 -21.15
C SER A 198 -20.85 -0.66 -20.11
N THR A 199 -20.63 -1.01 -18.84
CA THR A 199 -21.62 -0.79 -17.76
C THR A 199 -21.49 0.57 -17.10
N VAL A 200 -20.39 1.28 -17.35
CA VAL A 200 -20.10 2.61 -16.83
C VAL A 200 -20.07 3.59 -18.00
N GLU A 201 -20.89 4.64 -17.92
CA GLU A 201 -20.87 5.73 -18.89
C GLU A 201 -19.56 6.55 -18.72
N PRO A 202 -18.80 6.80 -19.80
CA PRO A 202 -17.60 7.64 -19.76
C PRO A 202 -17.92 9.06 -19.30
N SER A 203 -16.97 9.71 -18.62
CA SER A 203 -17.17 11.09 -18.16
C SER A 203 -17.24 12.12 -19.30
N ALA A 204 -16.74 11.79 -20.50
CA ALA A 204 -16.76 12.64 -21.67
C ALA A 204 -17.50 11.99 -22.86
N PRO A 205 -18.23 12.76 -23.68
CA PRO A 205 -18.83 12.25 -24.92
C PRO A 205 -17.74 11.73 -25.87
N GLY A 206 -17.87 10.48 -26.32
CA GLY A 206 -16.86 9.82 -27.16
C GLY A 206 -15.68 9.21 -26.39
N GLY A 207 -15.73 9.25 -25.05
CA GLY A 207 -14.78 8.57 -24.19
C GLY A 207 -15.00 7.05 -24.10
N CYS A 208 -14.15 6.38 -23.34
CA CYS A 208 -14.33 4.96 -23.02
C CYS A 208 -13.76 4.62 -21.64
N VAL A 209 -14.36 3.63 -20.98
CA VAL A 209 -13.88 3.09 -19.69
C VAL A 209 -13.24 1.72 -19.92
N MET A 210 -12.01 1.55 -19.44
CA MET A 210 -11.26 0.30 -19.50
C MET A 210 -10.98 -0.23 -18.09
N ARG A 211 -11.03 -1.55 -17.92
CA ARG A 211 -10.70 -2.24 -16.66
C ARG A 211 -9.64 -3.31 -16.85
N LEU A 212 -8.87 -3.53 -15.79
CA LEU A 212 -7.87 -4.59 -15.73
C LEU A 212 -7.78 -5.12 -14.30
N ALA A 213 -7.82 -6.45 -14.14
CA ALA A 213 -7.46 -7.12 -12.90
C ALA A 213 -6.01 -7.60 -13.01
N VAL A 214 -5.15 -7.17 -12.09
CA VAL A 214 -3.73 -7.50 -12.06
C VAL A 214 -3.48 -8.43 -10.87
N PRO A 215 -3.27 -9.74 -11.11
CA PRO A 215 -2.98 -10.69 -10.03
C PRO A 215 -1.67 -10.35 -9.29
N PRO A 216 -1.49 -10.89 -8.07
CA PRO A 216 -0.22 -10.80 -7.34
C PRO A 216 1.01 -11.09 -8.20
N LEU A 217 2.05 -10.25 -8.08
CA LEU A 217 3.35 -10.39 -8.73
C LEU A 217 3.31 -10.46 -10.27
N GLN A 218 2.21 -10.06 -10.90
CA GLN A 218 2.07 -10.04 -12.35
C GLN A 218 2.22 -8.64 -12.92
N THR A 219 2.79 -8.56 -14.13
CA THR A 219 2.79 -7.35 -14.96
C THR A 219 1.90 -7.59 -16.18
N LEU A 220 0.87 -6.78 -16.36
CA LEU A 220 -0.07 -6.94 -17.47
C LEU A 220 -0.15 -5.67 -18.32
N PRO A 221 -0.25 -5.79 -19.66
CA PRO A 221 -0.51 -4.66 -20.53
C PRO A 221 -1.94 -4.15 -20.32
N PHE A 222 -2.15 -2.86 -20.57
CA PHE A 222 -3.44 -2.21 -20.39
C PHE A 222 -3.93 -1.56 -21.68
N MET A 223 -3.14 -0.63 -22.22
CA MET A 223 -3.46 0.05 -23.46
C MET A 223 -2.20 0.48 -24.20
N GLN A 224 -2.35 0.79 -25.48
CA GLN A 224 -1.37 1.47 -26.31
C GLN A 224 -1.95 2.80 -26.80
N GLY A 225 -1.23 3.91 -26.60
CA GLY A 225 -1.73 5.24 -26.97
C GLY A 225 -1.06 6.37 -26.21
N THR A 226 -1.50 7.60 -26.48
CA THR A 226 -1.05 8.82 -25.78
C THR A 226 -2.26 9.62 -25.35
N PRO A 227 -3.03 9.12 -24.35
CA PRO A 227 -4.22 9.82 -23.88
C PRO A 227 -3.83 11.15 -23.24
N GLU A 228 -4.51 12.22 -23.62
CA GLU A 228 -4.28 13.53 -22.99
C GLU A 228 -5.07 13.70 -21.69
N VAL A 229 -6.30 13.19 -21.65
CA VAL A 229 -7.23 13.38 -20.53
C VAL A 229 -7.84 12.05 -20.11
N TYR A 230 -7.61 11.68 -18.84
CA TYR A 230 -8.13 10.45 -18.26
C TYR A 230 -8.27 10.53 -16.74
N ASN A 231 -9.17 9.73 -16.19
CA ASN A 231 -9.31 9.49 -14.77
C ASN A 231 -8.89 8.05 -14.44
N LEU A 232 -7.88 7.89 -13.58
CA LEU A 232 -7.39 6.58 -13.13
C LEU A 232 -7.88 6.32 -11.70
N SER A 233 -8.49 5.15 -11.48
CA SER A 233 -8.87 4.64 -10.18
C SER A 233 -8.41 3.20 -10.02
N TYR A 234 -8.20 2.77 -8.78
CA TYR A 234 -7.74 1.43 -8.46
C TYR A 234 -8.25 0.98 -7.10
N ALA A 235 -8.44 -0.33 -6.94
CA ALA A 235 -8.87 -0.97 -5.71
C ALA A 235 -8.10 -2.28 -5.50
N ALA A 236 -7.80 -2.61 -4.25
CA ALA A 236 -7.20 -3.88 -3.88
C ALA A 236 -8.29 -4.83 -3.36
N GLN A 237 -8.36 -6.03 -3.92
CA GLN A 237 -9.24 -7.10 -3.45
C GLN A 237 -8.38 -8.28 -2.99
N ALA A 238 -8.60 -8.78 -1.78
CA ALA A 238 -7.82 -9.92 -1.27
C ALA A 238 -8.01 -11.14 -2.17
N THR A 239 -6.93 -11.85 -2.49
CA THR A 239 -7.00 -13.17 -3.11
C THR A 239 -7.54 -14.17 -2.11
N GLU A 240 -8.68 -14.78 -2.41
CA GLU A 240 -9.09 -16.00 -1.73
C GLU A 240 -8.22 -17.13 -2.29
N GLU A 241 -7.20 -17.55 -1.53
CA GLU A 241 -6.39 -18.71 -1.91
C GLU A 241 -7.28 -19.95 -2.00
N GLU A 242 -7.09 -20.79 -3.01
CA GLU A 242 -7.75 -22.09 -3.08
C GLU A 242 -7.33 -22.92 -1.84
N ILE A 243 -8.32 -23.38 -1.08
CA ILE A 243 -8.08 -24.09 0.18
C ILE A 243 -8.01 -25.57 -0.08
N THR A 244 -6.83 -26.13 0.16
CA THR A 244 -6.55 -27.56 0.06
C THR A 244 -6.34 -28.14 1.45
N TYR A 245 -7.19 -29.08 1.84
CA TYR A 245 -7.01 -29.86 3.06
C TYR A 245 -6.01 -30.99 2.79
N LEU A 246 -5.13 -31.26 3.74
CA LEU A 246 -4.18 -32.37 3.69
C LEU A 246 -4.85 -33.68 4.12
N HIS A 247 -5.80 -33.61 5.05
CA HIS A 247 -6.53 -34.77 5.56
C HIS A 247 -7.99 -34.73 5.09
N GLN A 248 -8.92 -35.05 5.98
CA GLN A 248 -10.34 -34.93 5.68
C GLN A 248 -10.77 -33.46 5.56
N GLY A 249 -11.80 -33.16 4.78
CA GLY A 249 -12.38 -31.82 4.79
C GLY A 249 -13.17 -31.56 6.09
N PRO A 250 -13.61 -30.32 6.32
CA PRO A 250 -14.47 -30.00 7.46
C PRO A 250 -15.79 -30.76 7.41
N ASP A 251 -16.26 -31.20 8.59
CA ASP A 251 -17.57 -31.82 8.75
C ASP A 251 -18.71 -30.87 8.35
N ARG A 252 -19.38 -31.20 7.24
CA ARG A 252 -20.50 -30.44 6.68
C ARG A 252 -21.79 -30.57 7.48
N THR A 253 -21.87 -31.46 8.47
CA THR A 253 -23.00 -31.48 9.40
C THR A 253 -22.93 -30.33 10.41
N VAL A 254 -21.72 -29.84 10.69
CA VAL A 254 -21.48 -28.67 11.56
C VAL A 254 -21.63 -27.37 10.77
N ILE A 255 -21.10 -27.32 9.53
CA ILE A 255 -21.17 -26.15 8.65
C ILE A 255 -21.80 -26.57 7.30
N PRO A 256 -23.14 -26.57 7.18
CA PRO A 256 -23.85 -27.14 6.03
C PRO A 256 -23.71 -26.33 4.73
N ASN A 257 -23.62 -24.99 4.80
CA ASN A 257 -23.38 -24.14 3.62
C ASN A 257 -22.06 -23.39 3.76
N LEU A 258 -20.95 -24.12 3.66
CA LEU A 258 -19.61 -23.55 3.71
C LEU A 258 -19.40 -22.52 2.58
N SER A 259 -19.48 -21.23 2.93
CA SER A 259 -19.42 -20.11 1.99
C SER A 259 -18.01 -19.55 1.88
N ARG A 260 -17.34 -19.38 3.02
CA ARG A 260 -15.98 -18.83 3.09
C ARG A 260 -15.13 -19.64 4.05
N VAL A 261 -13.84 -19.79 3.72
CA VAL A 261 -12.87 -20.47 4.56
C VAL A 261 -11.60 -19.63 4.64
N PHE A 262 -11.01 -19.53 5.83
CA PHE A 262 -9.82 -18.72 6.08
C PHE A 262 -8.75 -19.55 6.76
N ARG A 263 -7.51 -19.52 6.24
CA ARG A 263 -6.34 -20.10 6.91
C ARG A 263 -5.99 -19.29 8.15
N CYS A 264 -5.92 -19.93 9.31
CA CYS A 264 -5.58 -19.27 10.58
C CYS A 264 -4.07 -19.14 10.76
N PHE A 265 -3.27 -20.09 10.25
CA PHE A 265 -1.81 -20.04 10.22
C PHE A 265 -1.30 -19.88 8.78
N LYS A 266 -1.40 -18.67 8.22
CA LYS A 266 -1.08 -18.39 6.80
C LYS A 266 0.33 -18.81 6.37
N GLU A 267 1.31 -18.67 7.27
CA GLU A 267 2.71 -18.97 6.99
C GLU A 267 3.11 -20.44 7.20
N HIS A 268 2.16 -21.32 7.57
CA HIS A 268 2.48 -22.70 7.98
C HIS A 268 1.64 -23.74 7.23
N GLY A 269 2.34 -24.59 6.46
CA GLY A 269 1.74 -25.74 5.78
C GLY A 269 0.57 -25.33 4.89
N ASN A 270 -0.57 -26.01 5.06
CA ASN A 270 -1.81 -25.69 4.34
C ASN A 270 -2.69 -24.65 5.06
N GLY A 271 -2.24 -24.09 6.18
CA GLY A 271 -3.02 -23.22 7.05
C GLY A 271 -3.29 -23.81 8.44
N LEU A 272 -3.12 -25.14 8.60
CA LEU A 272 -3.27 -25.97 9.82
C LEU A 272 -4.67 -25.94 10.47
N LEU A 273 -5.16 -24.76 10.80
CA LEU A 273 -6.48 -24.49 11.35
C LEU A 273 -7.23 -23.58 10.38
N PHE A 274 -8.49 -23.90 10.11
CA PHE A 274 -9.33 -23.17 9.18
C PHE A 274 -10.54 -22.59 9.89
N ARG A 275 -10.78 -21.28 9.74
CA ARG A 275 -12.06 -20.68 10.13
C ARG A 275 -13.06 -20.90 9.01
N LEU A 276 -14.19 -21.49 9.36
CA LEU A 276 -15.29 -21.81 8.47
C LEU A 276 -16.43 -20.82 8.69
N VAL A 277 -16.98 -20.28 7.60
CA VAL A 277 -18.13 -19.37 7.66
C VAL A 277 -19.23 -19.85 6.70
N ASP A 278 -20.42 -20.02 7.25
CA ASP A 278 -21.67 -20.20 6.53
C ASP A 278 -22.45 -18.89 6.56
N ASP A 279 -22.40 -18.14 5.47
CA ASP A 279 -23.04 -16.82 5.36
C ASP A 279 -24.58 -16.92 5.30
N ARG A 280 -25.12 -18.11 4.97
CA ARG A 280 -26.57 -18.33 4.84
C ARG A 280 -27.22 -18.56 6.20
N ASN A 281 -26.56 -19.32 7.07
CA ASN A 281 -27.04 -19.62 8.41
C ASN A 281 -26.34 -18.79 9.49
N HIS A 282 -25.41 -17.92 9.10
CA HIS A 282 -24.58 -17.10 9.97
C HIS A 282 -23.79 -17.95 10.98
N ILE A 283 -23.27 -19.11 10.58
CA ILE A 283 -22.56 -20.02 11.48
C ILE A 283 -21.06 -19.88 11.26
N TRP A 284 -20.33 -19.74 12.36
CA TRP A 284 -18.87 -19.83 12.37
C TRP A 284 -18.46 -21.12 13.06
N GLY A 285 -17.41 -21.74 12.53
CA GLY A 285 -16.74 -22.88 13.12
C GLY A 285 -15.26 -22.89 12.81
N PHE A 286 -14.56 -23.86 13.37
CA PHE A 286 -13.15 -24.08 13.09
C PHE A 286 -12.90 -25.54 12.75
N TYR A 287 -12.06 -25.80 11.76
CA TYR A 287 -11.59 -27.13 11.40
C TYR A 287 -10.09 -27.23 11.58
N ASN A 288 -9.66 -28.21 12.38
CA ASN A 288 -8.26 -28.50 12.63
C ASN A 288 -7.82 -29.64 11.69
N ASP A 289 -6.96 -29.34 10.74
CA ASP A 289 -6.48 -30.29 9.74
C ASP A 289 -5.15 -30.95 10.12
N THR A 290 -4.82 -30.95 11.41
CA THR A 290 -3.63 -31.62 11.96
C THR A 290 -4.01 -32.87 12.73
N GLU A 291 -3.11 -33.86 12.77
CA GLU A 291 -3.27 -35.09 13.57
C GLU A 291 -2.62 -34.96 14.97
N GLU A 292 -1.65 -34.06 15.09
CA GLU A 292 -0.71 -34.02 16.22
C GLU A 292 -0.90 -32.83 17.15
N PHE A 293 -1.76 -31.86 16.80
CA PHE A 293 -2.02 -30.68 17.63
C PHE A 293 -3.50 -30.53 17.99
N VAL A 294 -3.76 -30.17 19.25
CA VAL A 294 -5.01 -29.55 19.67
C VAL A 294 -4.89 -28.05 19.44
N MET A 295 -5.76 -27.51 18.60
CA MET A 295 -5.77 -26.09 18.28
C MET A 295 -6.69 -25.33 19.24
N THR A 296 -6.30 -24.13 19.64
CA THR A 296 -7.16 -23.22 20.42
C THR A 296 -7.36 -21.95 19.61
N ALA A 297 -8.62 -21.57 19.41
CA ALA A 297 -8.99 -20.31 18.80
C ALA A 297 -9.65 -19.42 19.86
N ASN A 298 -9.16 -18.19 20.01
CA ASN A 298 -9.78 -17.16 20.84
C ASN A 298 -10.30 -16.05 19.96
N VAL A 299 -11.53 -15.63 20.20
CA VAL A 299 -12.18 -14.53 19.52
C VAL A 299 -12.58 -13.50 20.56
N ARG A 300 -11.99 -12.32 20.44
CA ARG A 300 -12.29 -11.17 21.30
C ARG A 300 -13.37 -10.33 20.64
N LEU A 301 -14.48 -10.13 21.33
CA LEU A 301 -15.69 -9.50 20.84
C LEU A 301 -16.06 -8.30 21.72
N PRO A 302 -16.51 -7.17 21.15
CA PRO A 302 -17.10 -6.09 21.93
C PRO A 302 -18.31 -6.55 22.78
N PRO A 303 -18.57 -5.93 23.94
CA PRO A 303 -19.62 -6.37 24.87
C PRO A 303 -21.04 -6.35 24.30
N ASP A 304 -21.32 -5.50 23.31
CA ASP A 304 -22.66 -5.35 22.69
C ASP A 304 -22.82 -6.17 21.39
N THR A 305 -21.93 -7.15 21.14
CA THR A 305 -21.99 -7.97 19.94
C THR A 305 -23.15 -8.98 20.01
N ASP A 306 -24.10 -8.89 19.08
CA ASP A 306 -25.23 -9.85 18.98
C ASP A 306 -24.79 -11.16 18.31
N VAL A 307 -24.19 -12.05 19.11
CA VAL A 307 -23.80 -13.40 18.68
C VAL A 307 -24.21 -14.45 19.72
N LYS A 308 -24.51 -15.66 19.26
CA LYS A 308 -24.81 -16.82 20.11
C LYS A 308 -23.65 -17.80 20.03
N LEU A 309 -22.95 -18.00 21.15
CA LEU A 309 -21.83 -18.94 21.21
C LEU A 309 -22.31 -20.39 21.22
N ALA A 310 -21.55 -21.26 20.56
CA ALA A 310 -21.86 -22.68 20.48
C ALA A 310 -21.56 -23.40 21.81
N PRO A 311 -22.20 -24.57 22.07
CA PRO A 311 -21.85 -25.40 23.21
C PRO A 311 -20.37 -25.81 23.19
N GLY A 312 -19.69 -25.66 24.33
CA GLY A 312 -18.26 -25.99 24.47
C GLY A 312 -17.31 -24.81 24.26
N VAL A 313 -17.81 -23.64 23.87
CA VAL A 313 -17.05 -22.38 23.89
C VAL A 313 -16.95 -21.87 25.32
N THR A 314 -15.73 -21.64 25.79
CA THR A 314 -15.49 -20.99 27.09
C THR A 314 -15.48 -19.48 26.92
N VAL A 315 -15.98 -18.76 27.92
CA VAL A 315 -16.13 -17.30 27.86
C VAL A 315 -15.47 -16.69 29.08
N ALA A 316 -14.64 -15.69 28.84
CA ALA A 316 -14.08 -14.81 29.86
C ALA A 316 -14.26 -13.36 29.43
N ASN A 317 -14.17 -12.43 30.38
CA ASN A 317 -14.02 -11.02 30.07
C ASN A 317 -12.58 -10.60 30.32
N ASP A 318 -12.05 -9.73 29.47
CA ASP A 318 -10.76 -9.10 29.70
C ASP A 318 -10.87 -7.83 30.56
N GLU A 319 -9.75 -7.13 30.76
CA GLU A 319 -9.66 -5.91 31.56
C GLU A 319 -10.50 -4.74 31.00
N GLU A 320 -10.79 -4.76 29.69
CA GLU A 320 -11.61 -3.76 28.99
C GLU A 320 -13.07 -4.19 28.86
N ASN A 321 -13.46 -5.29 29.51
CA ASN A 321 -14.79 -5.88 29.48
C ASN A 321 -15.23 -6.36 28.08
N PHE A 322 -14.28 -6.68 27.20
CA PHE A 322 -14.53 -7.42 25.97
C PHE A 322 -14.76 -8.89 26.30
N VAL A 323 -15.64 -9.52 25.53
CA VAL A 323 -15.94 -10.94 25.64
C VAL A 323 -14.88 -11.72 24.87
N VAL A 324 -14.10 -12.53 25.57
CA VAL A 324 -13.12 -13.47 24.98
C VAL A 324 -13.76 -14.86 24.94
N ALA A 325 -14.15 -15.28 23.76
CA ALA A 325 -14.72 -16.59 23.48
C ALA A 325 -13.65 -17.54 22.95
N THR A 326 -13.44 -18.67 23.62
CA THR A 326 -12.37 -19.62 23.33
C THR A 326 -12.93 -21.00 22.99
N VAL A 327 -12.42 -21.62 21.93
CA VAL A 327 -12.76 -23.00 21.54
C VAL A 327 -11.50 -23.82 21.32
N MET A 328 -11.49 -25.04 21.83
CA MET A 328 -10.48 -26.05 21.53
C MET A 328 -10.98 -26.96 20.43
N VAL A 329 -10.17 -27.14 19.39
CA VAL A 329 -10.48 -27.93 18.19
C VAL A 329 -9.54 -29.12 18.15
N GLN A 330 -10.10 -30.31 18.36
CA GLN A 330 -9.35 -31.57 18.37
C GLN A 330 -8.76 -31.87 16.98
N PRO A 331 -7.69 -32.67 16.90
CA PRO A 331 -7.14 -33.15 15.64
C PRO A 331 -8.21 -33.69 14.70
N LEU A 332 -8.14 -33.30 13.42
CA LEU A 332 -9.07 -33.70 12.35
C LEU A 332 -10.55 -33.42 12.63
N ALA A 333 -10.89 -32.53 13.57
CA ALA A 333 -12.26 -32.26 13.98
C ALA A 333 -12.74 -30.87 13.55
N THR A 334 -14.06 -30.76 13.33
CA THR A 334 -14.74 -29.46 13.18
C THR A 334 -15.46 -29.12 14.47
N ALA A 335 -15.16 -27.95 15.05
CA ALA A 335 -15.86 -27.42 16.22
C ALA A 335 -16.78 -26.25 15.80
N PRO A 336 -18.07 -26.27 16.19
CA PRO A 336 -18.92 -25.09 16.07
C PRO A 336 -18.41 -24.00 17.02
N PHE A 337 -18.55 -22.73 16.64
CA PHE A 337 -18.05 -21.61 17.43
C PHE A 337 -19.12 -20.60 17.80
N LEU A 338 -19.77 -19.97 16.82
CA LEU A 338 -20.85 -19.01 17.08
C LEU A 338 -21.88 -18.98 15.96
N VAL A 339 -23.02 -18.37 16.26
CA VAL A 339 -24.06 -18.00 15.30
C VAL A 339 -24.27 -16.48 15.37
N GLY A 340 -24.08 -15.79 14.25
CA GLY A 340 -24.17 -14.34 14.08
C GLY A 340 -22.99 -13.78 13.28
N ASP A 341 -23.07 -12.50 12.90
CA ASP A 341 -22.05 -11.80 12.12
C ASP A 341 -21.41 -10.69 12.94
N PRO A 342 -20.36 -11.00 13.75
CA PRO A 342 -19.69 -9.98 14.53
C PRO A 342 -19.04 -8.94 13.59
N PRO A 343 -19.39 -7.64 13.71
CA PRO A 343 -18.87 -6.62 12.80
C PRO A 343 -17.40 -6.28 13.06
N ILE A 344 -16.95 -6.46 14.32
CA ILE A 344 -15.59 -6.20 14.78
C ILE A 344 -15.19 -7.33 15.73
N TYR A 345 -14.01 -7.89 15.54
CA TYR A 345 -13.46 -8.97 16.37
C TYR A 345 -11.94 -9.09 16.15
N ASP A 346 -11.25 -9.57 17.19
CA ASP A 346 -9.84 -9.98 17.08
C ASP A 346 -9.74 -11.52 17.19
N LEU A 347 -8.86 -12.13 16.39
CA LEU A 347 -8.60 -13.57 16.41
C LEU A 347 -7.17 -13.83 16.88
N THR A 348 -7.01 -14.76 17.82
CA THR A 348 -5.71 -15.34 18.17
C THR A 348 -5.79 -16.86 18.20
N PHE A 349 -4.69 -17.51 17.83
CA PHE A 349 -4.62 -18.96 17.72
C PHE A 349 -3.39 -19.51 18.42
N SER A 350 -3.50 -20.70 18.99
CA SER A 350 -2.37 -21.45 19.54
C SER A 350 -2.53 -22.94 19.27
N ALA A 351 -1.41 -23.67 19.19
CA ALA A 351 -1.36 -25.11 18.99
C ALA A 351 -0.64 -25.77 20.16
N ALA A 352 -1.17 -26.90 20.66
CA ALA A 352 -0.54 -27.72 21.69
C ALA A 352 -0.48 -29.19 21.22
N PRO A 353 0.65 -29.91 21.38
CA PRO A 353 0.78 -31.28 20.90
C PRO A 353 -0.17 -32.24 21.62
N VAL A 354 -0.60 -33.29 20.93
CA VAL A 354 -1.49 -34.35 21.45
C VAL A 354 -0.65 -35.38 22.22
N GLY A 355 -0.85 -35.46 23.54
CA GLY A 355 -0.19 -36.42 24.42
C GLY A 355 0.35 -35.78 25.70
N GLU A 356 0.71 -36.58 26.70
CA GLU A 356 1.48 -36.07 27.84
C GLU A 356 2.82 -35.55 27.31
N VAL A 357 3.09 -34.26 27.55
CA VAL A 357 4.44 -33.73 27.45
C VAL A 357 5.25 -34.50 28.47
N VAL A 358 5.98 -35.53 28.03
CA VAL A 358 6.95 -36.22 28.89
C VAL A 358 7.84 -35.12 29.42
N ALA A 359 7.76 -34.86 30.73
CA ALA A 359 8.62 -33.89 31.38
C ALA A 359 10.05 -34.20 30.90
N PRO A 360 10.70 -33.29 30.16
CA PRO A 360 12.05 -33.55 29.68
C PRO A 360 12.87 -33.92 30.91
N GLN A 361 13.63 -35.03 30.81
CA GLN A 361 14.60 -35.35 31.86
C GLN A 361 15.41 -34.09 32.12
N ALA A 362 15.50 -33.70 33.41
CA ALA A 362 16.18 -32.49 33.82
C ALA A 362 17.51 -32.37 33.04
N PRO A 363 17.77 -31.25 32.37
CA PRO A 363 18.91 -31.15 31.46
C PRO A 363 20.20 -31.45 32.22
N VAL A 364 21.08 -32.24 31.61
CA VAL A 364 22.41 -32.51 32.15
C VAL A 364 23.26 -31.25 31.93
N TYR A 365 23.54 -30.51 32.99
CA TYR A 365 24.38 -29.33 32.93
C TYR A 365 25.85 -29.72 32.81
N GLU A 366 26.58 -29.11 31.86
CA GLU A 366 28.05 -29.26 31.77
C GLU A 366 28.80 -28.54 32.92
N GLY A 367 28.09 -27.70 33.70
CA GLY A 367 28.61 -26.99 34.87
C GLY A 367 27.67 -27.06 36.07
N ALA A 368 27.83 -26.15 37.04
CA ALA A 368 26.81 -25.98 38.08
C ALA A 368 25.54 -25.43 37.41
N GLY A 369 24.43 -26.18 37.48
CA GLY A 369 23.12 -25.75 36.97
C GLY A 369 22.62 -24.45 37.62
N PRO A 370 21.39 -24.00 37.32
CA PRO A 370 20.86 -22.75 37.86
C PRO A 370 20.87 -22.75 39.39
N ASP A 371 21.16 -21.58 39.99
CA ASP A 371 21.17 -21.40 41.45
C ASP A 371 19.75 -21.59 42.02
N THR A 372 19.56 -22.74 42.66
CA THR A 372 18.27 -23.17 43.23
C THR A 372 17.81 -22.33 44.42
N LYS A 373 18.65 -21.43 44.94
CA LYS A 373 18.26 -20.43 45.94
C LYS A 373 17.64 -19.17 45.33
N VAL A 374 17.86 -18.94 44.03
CA VAL A 374 17.36 -17.77 43.29
C VAL A 374 16.15 -18.15 42.43
N ILE A 375 16.15 -19.33 41.82
CA ILE A 375 15.01 -19.84 41.04
C ILE A 375 14.76 -21.31 41.40
N GLN A 376 13.56 -21.62 41.90
CA GLN A 376 13.08 -22.99 42.05
C GLN A 376 12.44 -23.42 40.73
N ALA A 377 13.22 -24.07 39.88
CA ALA A 377 12.74 -24.60 38.61
C ALA A 377 12.13 -25.99 38.82
N GLU A 378 10.81 -26.12 38.70
CA GLU A 378 10.14 -27.44 38.74
C GLU A 378 10.08 -28.11 37.35
N GLU A 379 9.98 -27.32 36.28
CA GLU A 379 9.95 -27.78 34.90
C GLU A 379 10.94 -27.00 34.04
N VAL A 380 11.67 -27.70 33.15
CA VAL A 380 12.74 -27.11 32.32
C VAL A 380 12.62 -27.58 30.88
N PHE A 381 12.12 -26.71 29.99
CA PHE A 381 11.91 -27.07 28.59
C PHE A 381 13.11 -26.68 27.70
N PRO A 382 13.65 -27.59 26.87
CA PRO A 382 14.60 -27.23 25.82
C PRO A 382 13.87 -26.49 24.69
N CYS A 383 14.27 -25.26 24.37
CA CYS A 383 13.60 -24.48 23.32
C CYS A 383 13.95 -24.90 21.88
N PHE A 384 14.89 -25.83 21.66
CA PHE A 384 15.30 -26.29 20.33
C PHE A 384 15.72 -27.78 20.36
N GLU A 385 15.05 -28.63 19.59
CA GLU A 385 15.52 -30.00 19.33
C GLU A 385 16.67 -30.00 18.31
N GLY A 386 17.68 -30.85 18.52
CA GLY A 386 18.76 -31.09 17.54
C GLY A 386 19.97 -30.15 17.57
N HIS A 387 19.95 -29.08 18.38
CA HIS A 387 21.12 -28.23 18.62
C HIS A 387 21.61 -28.43 20.06
N GLY A 388 22.89 -28.83 20.21
CA GLY A 388 23.49 -29.19 21.51
C GLY A 388 23.19 -28.17 22.62
N ASN A 389 22.83 -28.70 23.79
CA ASN A 389 22.60 -28.05 25.08
C ASN A 389 21.96 -26.64 25.00
N GLY A 390 20.62 -26.66 25.00
CA GLY A 390 19.67 -25.55 25.08
C GLY A 390 20.19 -24.22 25.63
N LEU A 391 20.17 -23.20 24.78
CA LEU A 391 20.55 -21.82 25.10
C LEU A 391 19.44 -21.03 25.84
N VAL A 392 18.26 -21.61 26.02
CA VAL A 392 17.11 -21.00 26.68
C VAL A 392 16.30 -22.08 27.37
N PHE A 393 15.95 -21.85 28.63
CA PHE A 393 15.08 -22.70 29.44
C PHE A 393 13.87 -21.89 29.89
N ARG A 394 12.67 -22.46 29.76
CA ARG A 394 11.46 -21.94 30.41
C ARG A 394 11.39 -22.51 31.82
N LEU A 395 11.28 -21.64 32.82
CA LEU A 395 11.15 -21.98 34.23
C LEU A 395 9.74 -21.57 34.71
N VAL A 396 9.05 -22.45 35.43
CA VAL A 396 7.71 -22.22 35.97
C VAL A 396 7.75 -22.39 37.49
N ASP A 397 7.21 -21.43 38.23
CA ASP A 397 7.01 -21.47 39.69
C ASP A 397 5.50 -21.37 40.00
N HIS A 398 5.04 -22.01 41.08
CA HIS A 398 3.66 -22.21 41.53
C HIS A 398 2.83 -20.92 41.75
N THR A 399 3.41 -19.74 41.57
CA THR A 399 2.69 -18.45 41.64
C THR A 399 2.32 -17.85 40.29
N HIS A 400 2.60 -18.52 39.15
CA HIS A 400 2.25 -18.05 37.80
C HIS A 400 2.71 -16.60 37.46
N GLN A 401 3.74 -16.05 38.11
CA GLN A 401 4.10 -14.63 37.96
C GLN A 401 5.51 -14.29 37.46
N LEU A 402 6.36 -15.25 37.10
CA LEU A 402 7.70 -14.92 36.58
C LEU A 402 8.04 -15.64 35.27
N TRP A 403 8.22 -14.84 34.22
CA TRP A 403 8.76 -15.25 32.92
C TRP A 403 10.23 -14.86 32.87
N GLY A 404 11.13 -15.82 33.09
CA GLY A 404 12.57 -15.61 33.01
C GLY A 404 13.19 -16.38 31.84
N PHE A 405 13.90 -15.69 30.96
CA PHE A 405 14.79 -16.30 29.97
C PHE A 405 16.23 -16.19 30.47
N ILE A 406 16.93 -17.30 30.67
CA ILE A 406 18.37 -17.30 30.95
C ILE A 406 19.11 -17.61 29.65
N THR A 407 19.94 -16.67 29.19
CA THR A 407 20.92 -16.89 28.12
C THR A 407 22.28 -17.14 28.76
N ILE A 408 22.83 -18.34 28.61
CA ILE A 408 24.24 -18.59 28.97
C ILE A 408 25.08 -18.27 27.73
N ARG A 409 25.85 -17.18 27.77
CA ARG A 409 26.81 -16.85 26.71
C ARG A 409 28.02 -17.79 26.80
N PRO A 410 28.40 -18.48 25.72
CA PRO A 410 29.76 -19.00 25.58
C PRO A 410 30.71 -17.80 25.48
N THR A 411 31.64 -17.68 26.41
CA THR A 411 32.70 -16.67 26.40
C THR A 411 33.65 -16.89 25.22
N LEU A 412 33.51 -16.09 24.17
CA LEU A 412 34.65 -15.55 23.40
C LEU A 412 34.25 -14.31 22.56
N TRP A 413 34.62 -13.14 23.09
CA TRP A 413 34.92 -11.85 22.45
C TRP A 413 33.80 -10.86 21.98
N ARG A 414 33.66 -9.81 22.82
CA ARG A 414 33.53 -8.34 22.57
C ARG A 414 32.19 -7.70 22.12
N LYS A 415 31.74 -6.77 23.00
CA LYS A 415 30.87 -5.56 22.80
C LYS A 415 29.40 -5.85 22.41
N LEU A 416 28.34 -5.18 22.88
CA LEU A 416 28.13 -3.93 23.60
C LEU A 416 26.74 -3.97 24.30
N SER A 417 26.62 -3.26 25.43
CA SER A 417 25.41 -2.64 26.05
C SER A 417 24.11 -3.41 26.35
N TRP A 418 23.74 -3.32 27.64
CA TRP A 418 22.41 -3.54 28.24
C TRP A 418 21.42 -2.41 27.93
N ARG A 419 20.11 -2.68 28.00
CA ARG A 419 19.10 -1.82 28.65
C ARG A 419 17.90 -2.66 29.14
N LEU A 420 17.72 -2.70 30.46
CA LEU A 420 16.48 -3.13 31.12
C LEU A 420 15.40 -2.07 30.88
N GLY A 421 14.17 -2.52 30.62
CA GLY A 421 12.96 -1.72 30.75
C GLY A 421 11.97 -2.47 31.65
N VAL A 422 11.99 -2.18 32.94
CA VAL A 422 10.91 -2.53 33.87
C VAL A 422 9.81 -1.48 33.68
N LYS A 423 8.55 -1.90 33.56
CA LYS A 423 7.42 -1.07 33.97
C LYS A 423 6.44 -1.93 34.75
N MET A 424 6.03 -1.32 35.86
CA MET A 424 5.17 -1.80 36.95
C MET A 424 3.84 -2.36 36.49
#